data_AF-A0A2D5I389-F1
#
_entry.id   AF-A0A2D5I389-F1
#
_cell.length_a   1.000
_cell.length_b   1.000
_cell.length_c   1.000
_cell.angle_alpha   90.00
_cell.angle_beta   90.00
_cell.angle_gamma   90.00
#
_symmetry.space_group_name_H-M   'P 1'
#
loop_
_entity.id
_entity.type
_entity.pdbx_description
1 polymer ?
#
loop_
_entity_poly.entity_id
_entity_poly.type
_entity_poly.pdbx_seq_one_letter_code
_entity_poly.pdbx_strand_id
1 'polypeptide(L)' 'MENKITPLEIKEQLSKLYQRQLIDRATCEEILNKLGQEDKYDERFFQELLKRFKERLDFKLEQGMLNYLKKNLDK' A
#
# COMPACT_ATOMS: atom_id res chain seq x y z
N MET A 1 -11.32 -14.94 13.90
CA MET A 1 -10.52 -13.75 14.23
C MET A 1 -11.00 -12.66 13.31
N GLU A 2 -11.83 -11.74 13.81
CA GLU A 2 -12.23 -10.56 13.04
C GLU A 2 -10.99 -9.71 12.82
N ASN A 3 -10.42 -9.74 11.62
CA ASN A 3 -9.36 -8.82 11.21
C ASN A 3 -9.98 -7.43 11.05
N LYS A 4 -10.26 -6.77 12.18
CA LYS A 4 -10.63 -5.37 12.21
C LYS A 4 -9.43 -4.58 11.72
N ILE A 5 -9.54 -4.06 10.50
CA ILE A 5 -8.52 -3.19 9.94
C ILE A 5 -8.56 -1.91 10.73
N THR A 6 -7.45 -1.62 11.41
CA THR A 6 -7.32 -0.36 12.12
C THR A 6 -6.84 0.73 11.16
N PRO A 7 -7.22 1.99 11.40
CA PRO A 7 -6.72 3.13 10.64
C PRO A 7 -5.20 3.24 10.71
N LEU A 8 -4.61 2.74 11.81
CA LEU A 8 -3.17 2.66 12.01
C LEU A 8 -2.52 1.75 10.96
N GLU A 9 -3.10 0.59 10.67
CA GLU A 9 -2.58 -0.36 9.68
C GLU A 9 -2.58 0.24 8.27
N ILE A 10 -3.65 0.97 7.91
CA ILE A 10 -3.73 1.70 6.62
C ILE A 10 -2.62 2.76 6.55
N LYS A 11 -2.42 3.56 7.61
CA LYS A 11 -1.36 4.59 7.67
C LYS A 11 0.04 4.00 7.54
N GLU A 12 0.30 2.87 8.20
CA GLU A 12 1.59 2.18 8.07
C GLU A 12 1.86 1.70 6.65
N GLN A 13 0.87 1.08 5.98
CA GLN A 13 1.03 0.63 4.59
C GLN A 13 1.20 1.80 3.63
N LEU A 14 0.45 2.88 3.85
CA LEU A 14 0.56 4.10 3.05
C LEU A 14 1.96 4.73 3.17
N SER A 15 2.50 4.79 4.39
CA SER A 15 3.87 5.26 4.64
C SER A 15 4.91 4.40 3.91
N LYS A 16 4.77 3.07 3.95
CA LYS A 16 5.66 2.15 3.21
C LYS A 16 5.60 2.36 1.70
N LEU A 17 4.40 2.56 1.15
CA LEU A 17 4.21 2.86 -0.28
C LEU A 17 4.91 4.17 -0.65
N TYR A 18 4.74 5.22 0.15
CA TYR A 18 5.34 6.52 -0.10
C TYR A 18 6.87 6.49 0.02
N GLN A 19 7.41 5.86 1.07
CA GLN A 19 8.87 5.69 1.25
C GLN A 19 9.52 4.92 0.10
N ARG A 20 8.80 3.94 -0.47
CA ARG A 20 9.24 3.17 -1.63
C ARG A 20 8.95 3.86 -2.97
N GLN A 21 8.44 5.10 -2.95
CA GLN A 21 8.06 5.88 -4.13
C GLN A 21 7.07 5.14 -5.04
N LEU A 22 6.18 4.34 -4.45
CA LEU A 22 5.13 3.59 -5.17
C LEU A 22 3.86 4.39 -5.38
N ILE A 23 3.71 5.45 -4.61
CA ILE A 23 2.66 6.45 -4.71
C ILE A 23 3.32 7.83 -4.58
N ASP A 24 2.71 8.81 -5.22
CA ASP A 24 3.17 10.19 -5.10
C ASP A 24 2.62 10.85 -3.82
N ARG A 25 3.17 12.00 -3.45
CA ARG A 25 2.75 12.78 -2.29
C ARG A 25 1.27 13.15 -2.38
N ALA A 26 0.80 13.58 -3.56
CA ALA A 26 -0.60 13.95 -3.77
C ALA A 26 -1.54 12.78 -3.47
N THR A 27 -1.19 11.56 -3.92
CA THR A 27 -1.96 10.35 -3.64
C THR A 27 -1.95 10.01 -2.14
N CYS A 28 -0.81 10.17 -1.48
CA CYS A 28 -0.68 9.96 -0.03
C CYS A 28 -1.59 10.92 0.76
N GLU A 29 -1.58 12.21 0.43
CA GLU A 29 -2.40 13.24 1.09
C GLU A 29 -3.89 13.01 0.86
N GLU A 30 -4.31 12.64 -0.35
CA GLU A 30 -5.73 12.32 -0.64
C GLU A 30 -6.24 11.14 0.20
N ILE A 31 -5.42 10.10 0.34
CA ILE A 31 -5.77 8.91 1.13
C ILE A 31 -5.86 9.25 2.62
N LEU A 32 -4.92 10.06 3.15
CA LEU A 32 -4.96 10.52 4.54
C LEU A 32 -6.20 11.37 4.80
N ASN A 33 -6.59 12.21 3.84
CA ASN A 33 -7.80 13.02 3.95
C ASN A 33 -9.08 12.15 3.98
N LYS A 34 -9.14 11.11 3.15
CA LYS A 34 -10.25 10.13 3.16
C LYS A 34 -10.30 9.32 4.46
N LEU A 35 -9.15 8.90 4.99
CA LEU A 35 -9.04 8.26 6.31
C LEU A 35 -9.57 9.16 7.43
N GLY A 36 -9.31 10.47 7.37
CA GLY A 36 -9.84 11.44 8.33
C GLY A 36 -11.37 11.61 8.30
N GLN A 37 -12.05 11.08 7.27
CA GLN A 37 -13.50 11.04 7.15
C GLN A 37 -14.07 9.65 7.47
N GLU A 38 -13.38 8.89 8.32
CA GLU A 38 -13.67 7.49 8.68
C GLU A 38 -15.15 7.20 8.97
N ASP A 39 -15.85 8.12 9.64
CA ASP A 39 -17.28 8.04 9.95
C ASP A 39 -18.21 7.89 8.72
N LYS A 40 -17.70 8.22 7.53
CA LYS A 40 -18.45 8.13 6.26
C LYS A 40 -18.13 6.88 5.45
N TYR A 41 -17.13 6.10 5.85
CA TYR A 41 -16.63 4.97 5.06
C TYR A 41 -16.83 3.65 5.79
N ASP A 42 -17.43 2.68 5.11
CA ASP A 42 -17.68 1.35 5.64
C ASP A 42 -16.37 0.57 5.83
N GLU A 43 -16.31 -0.36 6.79
CA GLU A 43 -15.13 -1.20 7.06
C GLU A 43 -14.63 -1.92 5.79
N ARG A 44 -15.55 -2.30 4.89
CA ARG A 44 -15.23 -2.91 3.59
C ARG A 44 -14.37 -2.01 2.70
N PHE A 45 -14.57 -0.70 2.75
CA PHE A 45 -13.75 0.25 1.98
C PHE A 45 -12.28 0.20 2.44
N PHE A 46 -12.05 0.19 3.75
CA PHE A 46 -10.71 0.06 4.32
C PHE A 46 -10.08 -1.30 4.01
N GLN A 47 -10.88 -2.38 3.97
CA GLN A 47 -10.42 -3.71 3.51
C GLN A 47 -9.95 -3.71 2.06
N GLU A 48 -10.72 -3.15 1.14
CA GLU A 48 -10.30 -3.06 -0.26
C GLU A 48 -9.08 -2.15 -0.44
N LEU A 49 -9.03 -1.03 0.27
CA LEU A 49 -7.91 -0.10 0.21
C LEU A 49 -6.61 -0.77 0.69
N LEU A 50 -6.66 -1.46 1.83
CA LEU A 50 -5.53 -2.21 2.36
C LEU A 50 -5.07 -3.31 1.40
N LYS A 51 -6.01 -4.04 0.80
CA LYS A 51 -5.72 -5.08 -0.18
C LYS A 51 -4.94 -4.49 -1.37
N ARG A 52 -5.41 -3.38 -1.93
CA ARG A 52 -4.71 -2.70 -3.03
C ARG A 52 -3.32 -2.21 -2.66
N PHE A 53 -3.12 -1.73 -1.43
CA PHE A 53 -1.80 -1.33 -0.96
C PHE A 53 -0.83 -2.51 -0.89
N LYS A 54 -1.30 -3.65 -0.39
CA LYS A 54 -0.51 -4.89 -0.34
C LYS A 54 -0.15 -5.39 -1.75
N GLU A 55 -1.13 -5.42 -2.66
CA GLU A 55 -0.89 -5.82 -4.07
C GLU A 55 0.16 -4.92 -4.75
N ARG A 56 0.11 -3.61 -4.51
CA ARG A 56 1.06 -2.66 -5.11
C ARG A 56 2.47 -2.78 -4.53
N LEU A 57 2.59 -3.14 -3.25
CA LEU A 57 3.88 -3.46 -2.62
C LEU A 57 4.48 -4.75 -3.19
N ASP A 58 3.65 -5.78 -3.34
CA ASP A 58 4.05 -7.09 -3.83
C ASP A 58 4.56 -7.00 -5.29
N PHE A 59 3.80 -6.33 -6.16
CA PHE A 59 4.19 -6.12 -7.55
C PHE A 59 5.58 -5.48 -7.71
N LYS A 60 5.93 -4.50 -6.85
CA LYS A 60 7.26 -3.89 -6.91
C LYS A 60 8.35 -4.85 -6.41
N LEU A 61 8.07 -5.62 -5.36
CA LEU A 61 9.01 -6.63 -4.87
C LEU A 61 9.31 -7.67 -5.96
N GLU A 62 8.28 -8.15 -6.65
CA GLU A 62 8.42 -9.06 -7.79
C GLU A 62 9.27 -8.46 -8.91
N GLN A 63 8.97 -7.21 -9.31
CA GLN A 63 9.75 -6.50 -10.34
C GLN A 63 11.21 -6.31 -9.92
N GLY A 64 11.46 -5.95 -8.66
CA GLY A 64 12.81 -5.80 -8.11
C GLY A 64 13.58 -7.12 -8.13
N MET A 65 12.92 -8.22 -7.76
CA MET A 65 13.50 -9.56 -7.75
C MET A 65 13.79 -10.08 -9.16
N LEU A 66 12.87 -9.88 -10.11
CA LEU A 66 13.09 -10.18 -11.54
C LEU A 66 14.29 -9.40 -12.10
N ASN A 67 14.39 -8.11 -11.77
CA ASN A 67 15.51 -7.29 -12.24
C ASN A 67 16.85 -7.72 -11.62
N TYR A 68 16.84 -8.11 -10.34
CA TYR A 68 18.00 -8.70 -9.68
C TYR A 68 18.42 -10.02 -10.34
N LEU A 69 17.48 -10.93 -10.59
CA LEU A 69 17.75 -12.22 -11.22
C LEU A 69 18.31 -12.04 -12.62
N LYS A 70 17.70 -11.18 -13.46
CA LYS A 70 18.24 -10.85 -14.79
C LYS A 70 19.68 -10.35 -14.72
N LYS A 71 19.99 -9.42 -13.80
CA LYS A 71 21.34 -8.84 -13.69
C LYS A 71 22.41 -9.84 -13.24
N ASN A 72 22.03 -10.91 -12.54
CA ASN A 72 22.96 -11.89 -11.97
C ASN A 72 23.00 -13.23 -12.73
N LEU A 73 21.99 -13.53 -13.55
CA LEU A 73 21.94 -14.74 -14.40
C LEU A 73 22.48 -14.50 -15.82
N ASP A 74 22.60 -13.25 -16.28
CA ASP A 74 23.22 -12.86 -17.56
C ASP A 74 24.75 -12.67 -17.44
N LYS A 75 25.38 -13.18 -16.37
CA LYS A 75 26.84 -13.19 -16.13
C LYS A 75 27.37 -14.61 -16.17
#